data_AF-E1Z9P7-F1
#
_entry.id   AF-E1Z9P7-F1
#
_cell.length_a   1.000
_cell.length_b   1.000
_cell.length_c   1.000
_cell.angle_alpha   90.00
_cell.angle_beta   90.00
_cell.angle_gamma   90.00
#
_symmetry.space_group_name_H-M   'P 1'
#
loop_
_entity.id
_entity.type
_entity.pdbx_description
1 polymer ?
#
loop_
_entity_poly.entity_id
_entity_poly.type
_entity_poly.pdbx_seq_one_letter_code
_entity_poly.pdbx_strand_id
1 'polypeptide(L)'
;MGDKYDKKSGISSRGTLFAGLVFGLLLGTFVLGPRFNSNRLRSTGECPRTPAAAAACRRLARVPHGKETNAALTAALNTRQQEKDAVQHELDATKKQRDDLQNEVNSLKSSKDELQKELDAAKQQKQEVENRASSSDTTLSSMKQKLNDAKTKLEEATKHLSEIPAR
;
A
#
# COMPACT_ATOMS: atom_id res chain seq x y z
N MET A 1 -21.17 -38.11 14.38
CA MET A 1 -19.98 -37.41 14.90
C MET A 1 -19.20 -36.95 13.66
N GLY A 2 -19.51 -35.83 12.98
CA GLY A 2 -19.61 -34.44 13.49
C GLY A 2 -18.17 -33.96 13.76
N ASP A 3 -17.50 -33.08 13.00
CA ASP A 3 -17.98 -31.95 12.19
C ASP A 3 -17.08 -31.67 10.97
N LYS A 4 -17.76 -31.22 9.91
CA LYS A 4 -17.20 -30.46 8.79
C LYS A 4 -17.14 -28.98 9.19
N TYR A 5 -16.07 -28.28 8.85
CA TYR A 5 -16.12 -26.81 8.76
C TYR A 5 -15.73 -26.35 7.36
N ASP A 6 -16.78 -26.04 6.62
CA ASP A 6 -16.85 -25.15 5.48
C ASP A 6 -16.78 -23.70 5.98
N LYS A 7 -16.05 -22.81 5.29
CA LYS A 7 -16.25 -21.36 5.43
C LYS A 7 -15.90 -20.65 4.12
N LYS A 8 -16.87 -20.60 3.22
CA LYS A 8 -16.94 -19.67 2.09
C LYS A 8 -17.92 -18.54 2.38
N SER A 9 -17.48 -17.34 1.97
CA SER A 9 -18.24 -16.24 1.32
C SER A 9 -19.31 -15.42 2.07
N GLY A 10 -19.28 -14.11 1.81
CA GLY A 10 -20.43 -13.19 1.94
C GLY A 10 -20.04 -11.84 2.57
N ILE A 11 -19.46 -10.89 1.81
CA ILE A 11 -20.13 -9.75 1.16
C ILE A 11 -20.86 -8.81 2.15
N SER A 12 -20.41 -7.55 2.25
CA SER A 12 -21.33 -6.40 2.20
C SER A 12 -20.59 -5.07 2.01
N SER A 13 -20.88 -4.43 0.89
CA SER A 13 -20.61 -3.03 0.58
C SER A 13 -21.12 -2.09 1.68
N ARG A 14 -20.24 -1.24 2.21
CA ARG A 14 -20.64 0.06 2.77
C ARG A 14 -19.66 1.13 2.30
N GLY A 15 -19.94 1.66 1.11
CA GLY A 15 -19.50 3.00 0.77
C GLY A 15 -20.02 3.95 1.82
N THR A 16 -19.11 4.64 2.51
CA THR A 16 -19.46 5.74 3.40
C THR A 16 -18.56 6.90 3.02
N LEU A 17 -19.17 7.82 2.29
CA LEU A 17 -18.86 9.24 2.24
C LEU A 17 -18.18 9.73 3.52
N PHE A 18 -16.87 9.98 3.47
CA PHE A 18 -16.28 11.01 4.33
C PHE A 18 -16.31 12.32 3.57
N ALA A 19 -17.53 12.87 3.52
CA ALA A 19 -17.76 14.28 3.31
C ALA A 19 -17.09 15.07 4.45
N GLY A 20 -16.58 16.24 4.08
CA GLY A 20 -15.83 17.12 4.97
C GLY A 20 -16.57 17.48 6.26
N LEU A 21 -15.77 17.56 7.32
CA LEU A 21 -16.06 18.25 8.56
C LEU A 21 -14.72 18.91 8.93
N VAL A 22 -14.46 20.12 8.43
CA VAL A 22 -14.74 21.37 9.16
C VAL A 22 -14.37 21.22 10.63
N PHE A 23 -13.15 21.60 10.96
CA PHE A 23 -12.89 22.29 12.22
C PHE A 23 -11.76 23.31 12.00
N GLY A 24 -12.16 24.43 11.39
CA GLY A 24 -11.44 25.68 11.55
C GLY A 24 -11.50 26.07 13.02
N LEU A 25 -10.41 25.84 13.73
CA LEU A 25 -10.20 26.25 15.12
C LEU A 25 -8.83 26.93 15.18
N LEU A 26 -8.80 28.22 14.86
CA LEU A 26 -7.76 29.17 15.28
C LEU A 26 -8.20 30.62 14.95
N LEU A 27 -9.44 30.96 15.30
CA LEU A 27 -9.89 32.34 15.47
C LEU A 27 -10.50 32.49 16.86
N GLY A 28 -9.63 32.90 17.79
CA GLY A 28 -9.92 33.34 19.15
C GLY A 28 -8.58 33.84 19.69
N THR A 29 -8.39 35.07 20.15
CA THR A 29 -9.33 36.04 20.68
C THR A 29 -8.74 37.43 20.52
N PHE A 30 -9.59 38.33 20.06
CA PHE A 30 -9.47 39.77 20.09
C PHE A 30 -9.27 40.24 21.54
N VAL A 31 -8.03 40.58 21.92
CA VAL A 31 -7.76 41.35 23.14
C VAL A 31 -7.77 42.82 22.75
N LEU A 32 -8.82 43.52 23.20
CA LEU A 32 -8.94 44.97 23.20
C LEU A 32 -7.87 45.55 24.15
N GLY A 33 -6.65 45.72 23.64
CA GLY A 33 -5.64 46.55 24.29
C GLY A 33 -5.91 48.02 23.98
N PRO A 34 -5.78 48.96 24.94
CA PRO A 34 -6.00 50.37 24.68
C PRO A 34 -5.10 50.85 23.53
N ARG A 35 -5.71 51.49 22.52
CA ARG A 35 -4.98 52.20 21.46
C ARG A 35 -4.24 53.39 22.07
N PHE A 36 -3.03 53.13 22.55
CA PHE A 36 -2.03 54.18 22.68
C PHE A 36 -1.43 54.44 21.31
N ASN A 37 -1.89 55.52 20.69
CA ASN A 37 -1.41 55.99 19.41
C ASN A 37 0.01 56.59 19.57
N SER A 38 1.03 55.75 19.38
CA SER A 38 2.44 56.16 19.44
C SER A 38 2.90 57.04 18.28
N ASN A 39 2.04 57.35 17.30
CA ASN A 39 2.41 58.24 16.20
C ASN A 39 2.39 59.74 16.56
N ARG A 40 1.95 60.13 17.77
CA ARG A 40 1.94 61.53 18.21
C ARG A 40 3.15 61.96 19.06
N LEU A 41 4.25 61.21 19.04
CA LEU A 41 5.52 61.63 19.66
C LEU A 41 6.70 61.68 18.66
N ARG A 42 6.45 61.48 17.36
CA ARG A 42 7.48 61.60 16.30
C ARG A 42 7.47 62.92 15.55
N SER A 43 6.47 63.79 15.76
CA SER A 43 6.28 64.99 14.92
C SER A 43 6.77 66.30 15.54
N THR A 44 7.07 66.35 16.84
CA THR A 44 7.59 67.57 17.47
C THR A 44 8.86 67.16 18.20
N GLY A 45 10.00 67.27 17.51
CA GLY A 45 11.33 66.95 18.04
C GLY A 45 11.79 67.92 19.13
N GLU A 46 10.97 68.17 20.15
CA GLU A 46 11.27 69.04 21.27
C GLU A 46 11.14 68.23 22.57
N CYS A 47 12.30 67.90 23.14
CA CYS A 47 12.37 67.39 24.51
C CYS A 47 12.06 68.54 25.49
N PRO A 48 11.11 68.38 26.43
CA PRO A 48 10.84 69.41 27.42
C PRO A 48 12.06 69.64 28.34
N ARG A 49 12.40 70.92 28.54
CA ARG A 49 13.56 71.41 29.32
C ARG A 49 13.32 71.35 30.84
N THR A 50 12.91 70.19 31.37
CA THR A 50 12.93 69.97 32.82
C THR A 50 13.90 68.84 33.17
N PRO A 51 14.72 68.99 34.22
CA PRO A 51 15.78 68.03 34.55
C PRO A 51 15.24 66.63 34.89
N ALA A 52 13.99 66.52 35.36
CA ALA A 52 13.33 65.24 35.63
C ALA A 52 12.85 64.50 34.37
N ALA A 53 12.47 65.21 33.29
CA ALA A 53 12.00 64.60 32.04
C ALA A 53 13.15 64.19 31.11
N ALA A 54 14.30 64.87 31.20
CA ALA A 54 15.49 64.54 30.41
C ALA A 54 16.08 63.15 30.73
N ALA A 55 15.90 62.66 31.97
CA ALA A 55 16.33 61.33 32.38
C ALA A 55 15.46 60.21 31.77
N ALA A 56 14.17 60.48 31.52
CA ALA A 56 13.24 59.53 30.90
C ALA A 56 13.47 59.40 29.38
N CYS A 57 13.75 60.51 28.69
CA CYS A 57 14.10 60.48 27.26
C CYS A 57 15.41 59.74 26.96
N ARG A 58 16.41 59.81 27.86
CA ARG A 58 17.67 59.06 27.69
C ARG A 58 17.49 57.54 27.83
N ARG A 59 16.44 57.05 28.51
CA ARG A 59 16.13 55.61 28.58
C ARG A 59 15.41 55.08 27.33
N LEU A 60 14.69 55.93 26.60
CA LEU A 60 14.01 55.53 25.36
C LEU A 60 14.92 55.57 24.11
N ALA A 61 16.03 56.30 24.18
CA ALA A 61 17.01 56.37 23.07
C ALA A 61 18.02 55.20 23.04
N ARG A 62 18.03 54.34 24.07
CA ARG A 62 18.89 53.15 24.11
C ARG A 62 18.01 51.90 24.18
N VAL A 63 17.18 51.70 23.16
CA VAL A 63 16.71 50.35 22.85
C VAL A 63 17.69 49.75 21.84
N PRO A 64 18.35 48.62 22.14
CA PRO A 64 19.38 48.03 21.29
C PRO A 64 18.76 47.32 20.06
N HIS A 65 17.98 48.04 19.26
CA HIS A 65 17.18 47.48 18.17
C HIS A 65 17.97 47.04 16.92
N GLY A 66 19.30 47.18 16.90
CA GLY A 66 20.12 46.86 15.72
C GLY A 66 21.02 45.63 15.85
N LYS A 67 21.39 45.20 17.07
CA LYS A 67 22.30 44.07 17.27
C LYS A 67 21.55 42.81 17.67
N GLU A 68 20.56 42.94 18.56
CA GLU A 68 19.71 41.82 19.01
C GLU A 68 18.80 41.31 17.88
N THR A 69 18.32 42.21 17.01
CA THR A 69 17.48 41.90 15.85
C THR A 69 18.24 41.17 14.74
N ASN A 70 19.47 41.58 14.46
CA ASN A 70 20.32 40.90 13.49
C ASN A 70 20.76 39.52 13.99
N ALA A 71 21.11 39.38 15.27
CA ALA A 71 21.42 38.08 15.85
C ALA A 71 20.22 37.12 15.80
N ALA A 72 19.02 37.60 16.13
CA ALA A 72 17.79 36.82 16.01
C ALA A 72 17.48 36.42 14.56
N LEU A 73 17.69 37.33 13.60
CA LEU A 73 17.51 37.03 12.18
C LEU A 73 18.51 35.99 11.67
N THR A 74 19.79 36.09 12.06
CA THR A 74 20.81 35.09 11.72
C THR A 74 20.48 33.73 12.32
N ALA A 75 20.01 33.69 13.57
CA ALA A 75 19.56 32.45 14.19
C ALA A 75 18.37 31.82 13.43
N ALA A 76 17.37 32.62 13.06
CA ALA A 76 16.23 32.14 12.28
C ALA A 76 16.63 31.63 10.88
N LEU A 77 17.57 32.30 10.21
CA LEU A 77 18.10 31.83 8.92
C LEU A 77 18.86 30.51 9.05
N ASN A 78 19.68 30.37 10.10
CA ASN A 78 20.41 29.13 10.35
C ASN A 78 19.45 27.97 10.66
N THR A 79 18.42 28.19 11.46
CA THR A 79 17.38 27.19 11.73
C THR A 79 16.66 26.80 10.45
N ARG A 80 16.25 27.77 9.62
CA ARG A 80 15.59 27.50 8.33
C ARG A 80 16.49 26.74 7.36
N GLN A 81 17.80 27.00 7.38
CA GLN A 81 18.76 26.26 6.57
C GLN A 81 18.88 24.81 7.05
N GLN A 82 18.97 24.58 8.37
CA GLN A 82 18.98 23.23 8.94
C GLN A 82 17.70 22.45 8.63
N GLU A 83 16.53 23.09 8.75
CA GLU A 83 15.24 22.49 8.37
C GLU A 83 15.22 22.10 6.88
N LYS A 84 15.72 22.98 6.01
CA LYS A 84 15.80 22.70 4.57
C LYS A 84 16.72 21.50 4.28
N ASP A 85 17.87 21.43 4.94
CA ASP A 85 18.83 20.34 4.74
C ASP A 85 18.26 19.01 5.27
N ALA A 86 17.54 19.04 6.40
CA ALA A 86 16.85 17.88 6.94
C ALA A 86 15.75 17.37 5.98
N VAL A 87 14.90 18.28 5.47
CA VAL A 87 13.85 17.93 4.50
C VAL A 87 14.44 17.39 3.20
N GLN A 88 15.55 17.96 2.73
CA GLN A 88 16.23 17.47 1.53
C GLN A 88 16.75 16.03 1.73
N HIS A 89 17.31 15.73 2.89
CA HIS A 89 17.76 14.39 3.24
C HIS A 89 16.59 13.40 3.29
N GLU A 90 15.47 13.76 3.91
CA GLU A 90 14.25 12.93 3.95
C GLU A 90 13.68 12.69 2.55
N LEU A 91 13.68 13.71 1.70
CA LEU A 91 13.23 13.59 0.32
C LEU A 91 14.09 12.61 -0.48
N ASP A 92 15.41 12.68 -0.33
CA ASP A 92 16.32 11.78 -1.04
C ASP A 92 16.27 10.35 -0.50
N ALA A 93 16.05 10.17 0.81
CA ALA A 93 15.76 8.86 1.38
C ALA A 93 14.45 8.26 0.83
N THR A 94 13.38 9.08 0.77
CA THR A 94 12.07 8.67 0.23
C THR A 94 12.16 8.31 -1.25
N LYS A 95 12.95 9.05 -2.05
CA LYS A 95 13.19 8.72 -3.46
C LYS A 95 13.85 7.35 -3.62
N LYS A 96 14.89 7.07 -2.84
CA LYS A 96 15.56 5.75 -2.84
C LYS A 96 14.58 4.63 -2.50
N GLN A 97 13.81 4.79 -1.43
CA GLN A 97 12.78 3.81 -1.06
C GLN A 97 11.75 3.60 -2.17
N ARG A 98 11.32 4.67 -2.85
CA ARG A 98 10.42 4.57 -3.99
C ARG A 98 11.05 3.81 -5.16
N ASP A 99 12.32 4.06 -5.46
CA ASP A 99 13.04 3.37 -6.54
C ASP A 99 13.23 1.87 -6.22
N ASP A 100 13.55 1.54 -4.97
CA ASP A 100 13.65 0.15 -4.50
C ASP A 100 12.31 -0.58 -4.62
N LEU A 101 11.22 0.04 -4.15
CA LEU A 101 9.86 -0.50 -4.30
C LEU A 101 9.47 -0.66 -5.76
N GLN A 102 9.87 0.26 -6.64
CA GLN A 102 9.59 0.16 -8.06
C GLN A 102 10.29 -1.05 -8.69
N ASN A 103 11.52 -1.34 -8.26
CA ASN A 103 12.26 -2.53 -8.69
C ASN A 103 11.60 -3.82 -8.17
N GLU A 104 11.16 -3.84 -6.92
CA GLU A 104 10.45 -4.98 -6.33
C GLU A 104 9.14 -5.25 -7.08
N VAL A 105 8.35 -4.21 -7.38
CA VAL A 105 7.12 -4.33 -8.17
C VAL A 105 7.40 -4.89 -9.56
N ASN A 106 8.48 -4.47 -10.21
CA ASN A 106 8.86 -5.00 -11.53
C ASN A 106 9.28 -6.47 -11.45
N SER A 107 10.03 -6.86 -10.42
CA SER A 107 10.40 -8.25 -10.17
C SER A 107 9.17 -9.14 -9.94
N LEU A 108 8.23 -8.68 -9.10
CA LEU A 108 6.98 -9.39 -8.83
C LEU A 108 6.11 -9.54 -10.08
N LYS A 109 6.09 -8.55 -10.98
CA LYS A 109 5.39 -8.66 -12.27
C LYS A 109 6.01 -9.75 -13.14
N SER A 110 7.33 -9.77 -13.28
CA SER A 110 8.04 -10.81 -14.05
C SER A 110 7.76 -12.21 -13.48
N SER A 111 7.86 -12.36 -12.16
CA SER A 111 7.58 -13.64 -11.49
C SER A 111 6.12 -14.08 -11.69
N LYS A 112 5.17 -13.14 -11.63
CA LYS A 112 3.75 -13.42 -11.93
C LYS A 112 3.57 -13.92 -13.37
N ASP A 113 4.22 -13.31 -14.34
CA ASP A 113 4.11 -13.69 -15.75
C ASP A 113 4.72 -15.07 -16.01
N GLU A 114 5.81 -15.42 -15.33
CA GLU A 114 6.40 -16.76 -15.36
C GLU A 114 5.46 -17.81 -14.76
N LEU A 115 4.93 -17.55 -13.57
CA LEU A 115 3.96 -18.44 -12.92
C LEU A 115 2.69 -18.64 -13.77
N GLN A 116 2.25 -17.61 -14.50
CA GLN A 116 1.12 -17.73 -15.41
C GLN A 116 1.42 -18.70 -16.56
N LYS A 117 2.63 -18.64 -17.14
CA LYS A 117 3.06 -19.58 -18.18
C LYS A 117 3.14 -21.01 -17.66
N GLU A 118 3.70 -21.20 -16.47
CA GLU A 118 3.77 -22.51 -15.82
C GLU A 118 2.38 -23.10 -15.56
N LEU A 119 1.45 -22.26 -15.09
CA LEU A 119 0.06 -22.67 -14.86
C LEU A 119 -0.62 -23.11 -16.15
N ASP A 120 -0.42 -22.38 -17.24
CA ASP A 120 -1.03 -22.73 -18.53
C ASP A 120 -0.41 -23.99 -19.14
N ALA A 121 0.90 -24.19 -18.98
CA ALA A 121 1.56 -25.46 -19.34
C ALA A 121 1.01 -26.64 -18.51
N ALA A 122 0.84 -26.47 -17.20
CA ALA A 122 0.29 -27.50 -16.32
C ALA A 122 -1.15 -27.87 -16.70
N LYS A 123 -1.98 -26.89 -17.11
CA LYS A 123 -3.33 -27.16 -17.63
C LYS A 123 -3.31 -27.98 -18.91
N GLN A 124 -2.39 -27.67 -19.84
CA GLN A 124 -2.25 -28.44 -21.08
C GLN A 124 -1.84 -29.89 -20.80
N GLN A 125 -0.86 -30.09 -19.92
CA GLN A 125 -0.44 -31.43 -19.50
C GLN A 125 -1.58 -32.21 -18.83
N LYS A 126 -2.35 -31.55 -17.95
CA LYS A 126 -3.54 -32.16 -17.34
C LYS A 126 -4.53 -32.64 -18.41
N GLN A 127 -4.84 -31.80 -19.40
CA GLN A 127 -5.76 -32.17 -20.48
C GLN A 127 -5.24 -33.36 -21.31
N GLU A 128 -3.93 -33.39 -21.59
CA GLU A 128 -3.32 -34.52 -22.30
C GLU A 128 -3.45 -35.82 -21.50
N VAL A 129 -3.18 -35.77 -20.19
CA VAL A 129 -3.32 -36.94 -19.30
C VAL A 129 -4.77 -37.40 -19.23
N GLU A 130 -5.74 -36.50 -19.13
CA GLU A 130 -7.17 -36.83 -19.13
C GLU A 130 -7.60 -37.50 -20.45
N ASN A 131 -7.10 -37.02 -21.58
CA ASN A 131 -7.37 -37.63 -22.89
C ASN A 131 -6.78 -39.03 -23.00
N ARG A 132 -5.54 -39.22 -22.51
CA ARG A 132 -4.87 -40.53 -22.48
C ARG A 132 -5.60 -41.51 -21.56
N ALA A 133 -6.03 -41.07 -20.38
CA ALA A 133 -6.81 -41.89 -19.46
C ALA A 133 -8.12 -42.35 -20.11
N SER A 134 -8.85 -41.42 -20.73
CA SER A 134 -10.09 -41.72 -21.45
C SER A 134 -9.88 -42.75 -22.58
N SER A 135 -8.80 -42.59 -23.37
CA SER A 135 -8.43 -43.56 -24.40
C SER A 135 -8.13 -44.93 -23.80
N SER A 136 -7.31 -44.98 -22.74
CA SER A 136 -7.03 -46.25 -22.03
C SER A 136 -8.29 -46.93 -21.53
N ASP A 137 -9.25 -46.21 -20.96
CA ASP A 137 -10.53 -46.77 -20.51
C ASP A 137 -11.34 -47.39 -21.65
N THR A 138 -11.36 -46.75 -22.83
CA THR A 138 -12.02 -47.35 -24.02
C THR A 138 -11.33 -48.64 -24.45
N THR A 139 -9.99 -48.66 -24.46
CA THR A 139 -9.24 -49.86 -24.84
C THR A 139 -9.45 -50.99 -23.84
N LEU A 140 -9.45 -50.71 -22.54
CA LEU A 140 -9.74 -51.68 -21.48
C LEU A 140 -11.15 -52.25 -21.62
N SER A 141 -12.14 -51.42 -21.92
CA SER A 141 -13.52 -51.86 -22.16
C SER A 141 -13.60 -52.83 -23.34
N SER A 142 -12.92 -52.50 -24.44
CA SER A 142 -12.87 -53.37 -25.63
C SER A 142 -12.15 -54.72 -25.35
N MET A 143 -11.06 -54.71 -24.55
CA MET A 143 -10.34 -55.92 -24.18
C MET A 143 -11.17 -56.80 -23.24
N LYS A 144 -11.88 -56.20 -22.28
CA LYS A 144 -12.81 -56.92 -21.40
C LYS A 144 -13.89 -57.63 -22.18
N GLN A 145 -14.47 -56.97 -23.19
CA GLN A 145 -15.48 -57.59 -24.06
C GLN A 145 -14.89 -58.79 -24.80
N LYS A 146 -13.74 -58.62 -25.46
CA LYS A 146 -13.06 -59.71 -26.17
C LYS A 146 -12.70 -60.88 -25.26
N LEU A 147 -12.29 -60.61 -24.02
CA LEU A 147 -11.99 -61.64 -23.03
C LEU A 147 -13.23 -62.45 -22.67
N ASN A 148 -14.37 -61.78 -22.47
CA ASN A 148 -15.64 -62.45 -22.21
C ASN A 148 -16.08 -63.31 -23.39
N ASP A 149 -15.98 -62.80 -24.62
CA ASP A 149 -16.31 -63.56 -25.84
C ASP A 149 -15.40 -64.77 -26.05
N ALA A 150 -14.11 -64.66 -25.70
CA ALA A 150 -13.18 -65.78 -25.75
C ALA A 150 -13.49 -66.83 -24.67
N LYS A 151 -13.89 -66.37 -23.48
CA LYS A 151 -14.26 -67.24 -22.37
C LYS A 151 -15.51 -68.07 -22.69
N THR A 152 -16.56 -67.45 -23.24
CA THR A 152 -17.78 -68.17 -23.63
C THR A 152 -17.50 -69.22 -24.71
N LYS A 153 -16.70 -68.89 -25.72
CA LYS A 153 -16.27 -69.86 -26.75
C LYS A 153 -15.46 -71.03 -26.18
N LEU A 154 -14.60 -70.77 -25.20
CA LEU A 154 -13.85 -71.82 -24.51
C LEU A 154 -14.77 -72.75 -23.72
N GLU A 155 -15.77 -72.21 -23.01
CA GLU A 155 -16.78 -73.00 -22.31
C GLU A 155 -17.59 -73.87 -23.28
N GLU A 156 -18.02 -73.32 -24.43
CA GLU A 156 -18.71 -74.07 -25.49
C GLU A 156 -17.85 -75.20 -26.05
N ALA A 157 -16.58 -74.93 -26.39
CA ALA A 157 -15.65 -75.93 -26.91
C ALA A 157 -15.38 -77.05 -25.88
N THR A 158 -15.29 -76.70 -24.60
CA THR A 158 -15.10 -77.66 -23.51
C THR A 158 -16.31 -78.59 -23.37
N LYS A 159 -17.52 -78.04 -23.50
CA LYS A 159 -18.76 -78.83 -23.50
C LYS A 159 -18.80 -79.79 -24.68
N HIS A 160 -18.50 -79.33 -25.90
CA HIS A 160 -18.45 -80.18 -27.09
C HIS A 160 -17.47 -81.35 -26.95
N LEU A 161 -16.31 -81.15 -26.32
CA LEU A 161 -15.34 -82.21 -26.05
C LEU A 161 -15.89 -83.29 -25.11
N SER A 162 -16.70 -82.92 -24.11
CA SER A 162 -17.31 -83.87 -23.18
C SER A 162 -18.42 -84.73 -23.79
N GLU A 163 -18.99 -84.29 -24.92
CA GLU A 163 -20.07 -84.98 -25.63
C GLU A 163 -19.56 -85.96 -26.70
N ILE A 164 -18.25 -86.00 -26.98
CA ILE A 164 -17.67 -86.94 -27.94
C ILE A 164 -17.71 -88.36 -27.32
N PRO A 165 -18.48 -89.30 -27.88
CA PRO A 165 -18.57 -90.65 -27.33
C PRO A 165 -17.22 -91.36 -27.49
N ALA A 166 -16.72 -91.93 -26.39
CA ALA A 166 -15.54 -92.79 -26.42
C ALA A 166 -15.82 -94.01 -27.31
N ARG A 167 -15.03 -94.18 -28.37
CA ARG A 167 -15.06 -95.35 -29.26
C ARG A 167 -14.38 -96.55 -28.63
#